data_AF-A0A0B1Z0M9-F1
#
_entry.id   AF-A0A0B1Z0M9-F1
#
_cell.length_a   1.000
_cell.length_b   1.000
_cell.length_c   1.000
_cell.angle_alpha   90.00
_cell.angle_beta   90.00
_cell.angle_gamma   90.00
#
_symmetry.space_group_name_H-M   'P 1'
#
loop_
_entity.id
_entity.type
_entity.pdbx_description
1 polymer ?
#
loop_
_entity_poly.entity_id
_entity_poly.type
_entity_poly.pdbx_seq_one_letter_code
_entity_poly.pdbx_strand_id
1 'polypeptide(L)'
;MNYSDVLYETQVSYGEATHNKGLAIYQAFAYAYDEMDAFLHSKSYKVKVQALTALFFVAIKGGVIFAKNDPFTDDVFEELGAAYSKLSEFALGSAEDDKLMLEHIRLVASYTGVIDASGI
;
A
#
# COMPACT_ATOMS: atom_id res chain seq x y z
N MET A 1 6.11 5.00 -14.12
CA MET A 1 6.81 4.72 -12.86
C MET A 1 6.64 3.24 -12.57
N ASN A 2 7.72 2.57 -12.17
CA ASN A 2 7.66 1.14 -11.82
C ASN A 2 7.25 1.00 -10.33
N TYR A 3 6.91 -0.21 -9.90
CA TYR A 3 6.50 -0.48 -8.52
C TYR A 3 7.64 -0.23 -7.53
N SER A 4 8.86 -0.62 -7.89
CA SER A 4 10.05 -0.44 -7.06
C SER A 4 10.34 1.03 -6.71
N ASP A 5 10.11 1.95 -7.65
CA ASP A 5 10.24 3.40 -7.44
C ASP A 5 9.22 3.87 -6.39
N VAL A 6 7.95 3.49 -6.55
CA VAL A 6 6.86 3.86 -5.62
C VAL A 6 7.10 3.26 -4.24
N LEU A 7 7.60 2.02 -4.19
CA LEU A 7 7.96 1.35 -2.94
C LEU A 7 9.10 2.08 -2.23
N TYR A 8 10.13 2.50 -2.96
CA TYR A 8 11.23 3.27 -2.40
C TYR A 8 10.75 4.61 -1.85
N GLU A 9 9.95 5.36 -2.60
CA GLU A 9 9.39 6.64 -2.13
C GLU A 9 8.54 6.46 -0.86
N THR A 10 7.72 5.41 -0.82
CA THR A 10 6.95 5.07 0.38
C THR A 10 7.84 4.77 1.58
N GLN A 11 8.91 3.98 1.39
CA GLN A 11 9.88 3.65 2.43
C GLN A 11 10.60 4.89 2.95
N VAL A 12 10.93 5.83 2.06
CA VAL A 12 11.54 7.11 2.44
C VAL A 12 10.58 7.94 3.28
N SER A 13 9.32 8.11 2.84
CA SER A 13 8.31 8.89 3.58
C SER A 13 8.02 8.28 4.96
N TYR A 14 7.85 6.97 5.04
CA TYR A 14 7.64 6.27 6.30
C TYR A 14 8.88 6.30 7.21
N GLY A 15 10.07 6.17 6.62
CA GLY A 15 11.35 6.29 7.32
C GLY A 15 11.58 7.68 7.89
N GLU A 16 11.24 8.74 7.13
CA GLU A 16 11.30 10.12 7.62
C GLU A 16 10.37 10.33 8.82
N ALA A 17 9.14 9.85 8.73
CA ALA A 17 8.16 9.93 9.80
C ALA A 17 8.65 9.25 11.10
N THR A 18 9.19 8.03 10.98
CA THR A 18 9.65 7.26 12.14
C THR A 18 10.97 7.76 12.71
N HIS A 19 11.98 8.03 11.87
CA HIS A 19 13.34 8.34 12.33
C HIS A 19 13.60 9.82 12.55
N ASN A 20 13.09 10.69 11.66
CA ASN A 20 13.39 12.12 11.71
C ASN A 20 12.35 12.88 12.54
N LYS A 21 11.08 12.47 12.45
CA LYS A 21 9.98 13.12 13.19
C LYS A 21 9.60 12.39 14.48
N GLY A 22 10.09 11.16 14.68
CA GLY A 22 9.82 10.39 15.89
C GLY A 22 8.36 9.98 16.06
N LEU A 23 7.60 9.88 14.96
CA LEU A 23 6.19 9.51 14.99
C LEU A 23 6.04 8.04 15.41
N ALA A 24 4.95 7.76 16.14
CA ALA A 24 4.57 6.38 16.42
C ALA A 24 4.27 5.65 15.10
N ILE A 25 4.46 4.33 15.07
CA ILE A 25 4.33 3.48 13.87
C ILE A 25 3.02 3.75 13.10
N TYR A 26 1.88 3.85 13.81
CA TYR A 26 0.59 4.15 13.20
C TYR A 26 0.51 5.58 12.60
N GLN A 27 1.08 6.57 13.30
CA GLN A 27 1.15 7.94 12.82
C GLN A 27 2.10 8.09 11.63
N ALA A 28 3.16 7.27 11.58
CA ALA A 28 4.05 7.24 10.43
C ALA A 28 3.39 6.65 9.18
N PHE A 29 2.47 5.68 9.37
CA PHE A 29 1.61 5.21 8.28
C PHE A 29 0.68 6.31 7.77
N ALA A 30 -0.02 7.02 8.66
CA ALA A 30 -0.88 8.15 8.27
C ALA A 30 -0.08 9.26 7.57
N TYR A 31 1.11 9.60 8.09
CA TYR A 31 2.00 10.56 7.45
C TYR A 31 2.42 10.10 6.05
N ALA A 32 2.83 8.84 5.90
CA ALA A 32 3.21 8.31 4.59
C ALA A 32 2.01 8.25 3.62
N TYR A 33 0.79 8.02 4.11
CA TYR A 33 -0.43 8.10 3.30
C TYR A 33 -0.58 9.52 2.73
N ASP A 34 -0.47 10.55 3.57
CA ASP A 34 -0.56 11.96 3.15
C ASP A 34 0.54 12.35 2.14
N GLU A 35 1.79 11.93 2.36
CA GLU A 35 2.89 12.22 1.42
C GLU A 35 2.72 11.52 0.07
N MET A 36 2.03 10.37 0.05
CA MET A 36 1.78 9.59 -1.15
C MET A 36 0.50 10.03 -1.90
N ASP A 37 -0.16 11.11 -1.46
CA ASP A 37 -1.44 11.61 -1.99
C ASP A 37 -1.45 11.72 -3.53
N ALA A 38 -0.38 12.26 -4.12
CA ALA A 38 -0.28 12.42 -5.57
C ALA A 38 -0.32 11.07 -6.34
N PHE A 39 0.22 10.00 -5.74
CA PHE A 39 0.19 8.67 -6.33
C PHE A 39 -1.14 7.96 -6.09
N LEU A 40 -1.69 8.10 -4.87
CA LEU A 40 -3.00 7.55 -4.48
C LEU A 40 -4.14 8.13 -5.32
N HIS A 41 -4.02 9.41 -5.70
CA HIS A 41 -4.98 10.11 -6.55
C HIS A 41 -4.58 10.18 -8.04
N SER A 42 -3.59 9.38 -8.45
CA SER A 42 -3.17 9.31 -9.85
C SER A 42 -4.32 8.88 -10.77
N LYS A 43 -4.37 9.50 -11.97
CA LYS A 43 -5.26 9.08 -13.05
C LYS A 43 -4.94 7.67 -13.56
N SER A 44 -3.70 7.22 -13.38
CA SER A 44 -3.28 5.87 -13.73
C SER A 44 -3.67 4.90 -12.62
N TYR A 45 -4.59 3.99 -12.93
CA TYR A 45 -5.01 2.95 -12.00
C TYR A 45 -3.84 2.08 -11.53
N LYS A 46 -2.92 1.72 -12.44
CA LYS A 46 -1.71 0.96 -12.08
C LYS A 46 -0.90 1.68 -10.99
N VAL A 47 -0.70 2.99 -11.12
CA VAL A 47 0.04 3.79 -10.13
C VAL A 47 -0.66 3.83 -8.79
N LYS A 48 -2.00 3.95 -8.79
CA LYS A 48 -2.80 3.90 -7.57
C LYS A 48 -2.63 2.55 -6.84
N VAL A 49 -2.73 1.43 -7.55
CA VAL A 49 -2.54 0.09 -6.96
C VAL A 49 -1.10 -0.09 -6.46
N GLN A 50 -0.10 0.41 -7.21
CA GLN A 50 1.31 0.41 -6.78
C GLN A 50 1.48 1.18 -5.46
N ALA A 51 0.90 2.37 -5.36
CA ALA A 51 1.00 3.23 -4.17
C ALA A 51 0.33 2.62 -2.95
N LEU A 52 -0.93 2.17 -3.09
CA LEU A 52 -1.64 1.50 -2.01
C LEU A 52 -0.89 0.24 -1.55
N THR A 53 -0.45 -0.60 -2.49
CA THR A 53 0.30 -1.82 -2.14
C THR A 53 1.60 -1.50 -1.42
N ALA A 54 2.38 -0.53 -1.91
CA ALA A 54 3.62 -0.11 -1.28
C ALA A 54 3.37 0.42 0.14
N LEU A 55 2.40 1.31 0.31
CA LEU A 55 2.04 1.91 1.58
C LEU A 55 1.70 0.86 2.63
N PHE A 56 0.77 -0.04 2.30
CA PHE A 56 0.36 -1.10 3.23
C PHE A 56 1.48 -2.11 3.49
N PHE A 57 2.25 -2.47 2.46
CA PHE A 57 3.38 -3.37 2.65
C PHE A 57 4.41 -2.78 3.63
N VAL A 58 4.79 -1.51 3.46
CA VAL A 58 5.74 -0.83 4.35
C VAL A 58 5.18 -0.72 5.77
N ALA A 59 3.92 -0.33 5.91
CA ALA A 59 3.22 -0.27 7.20
C ALA A 59 3.22 -1.61 7.93
N ILE A 60 2.86 -2.70 7.24
CA ILE A 60 2.84 -4.06 7.79
C ILE A 60 4.25 -4.48 8.22
N LYS A 61 5.27 -4.24 7.38
CA LYS A 61 6.66 -4.55 7.72
C LYS A 61 7.19 -3.71 8.88
N GLY A 62 6.69 -2.48 9.03
CA GLY A 62 6.93 -1.61 10.17
C GLY A 62 6.22 -2.02 11.46
N GLY A 63 5.31 -3.00 11.40
CA GLY A 63 4.56 -3.49 12.56
C GLY A 63 3.32 -2.67 12.91
N VAL A 64 2.74 -1.96 11.93
CA VAL A 64 1.45 -1.27 12.12
C VAL A 64 0.39 -2.30 12.51
N ILE A 65 -0.30 -2.03 13.62
CA ILE A 65 -1.52 -2.74 14.00
C ILE A 65 -2.70 -1.85 13.60
N PHE A 66 -3.43 -2.28 12.58
CA PHE A 66 -4.62 -1.57 12.10
C PHE A 66 -5.77 -1.77 13.09
N ALA A 67 -6.23 -0.68 13.70
CA ALA A 67 -7.26 -0.72 14.72
C ALA A 67 -8.64 -0.94 14.08
N LYS A 68 -9.43 -1.86 14.64
CA LYS A 68 -10.82 -2.05 14.24
C LYS A 68 -11.65 -0.88 14.76
N ASN A 69 -12.56 -0.35 13.93
CA ASN A 69 -13.40 0.82 14.21
C ASN A 69 -12.63 2.16 14.32
N ASP A 70 -11.42 2.21 13.77
CA ASP A 70 -10.76 3.49 13.55
C ASP A 70 -11.19 4.02 12.16
N PRO A 71 -11.82 5.20 12.07
CA PRO A 71 -12.38 5.70 10.82
C PRO A 71 -11.34 5.81 9.69
N PHE A 72 -10.12 6.25 10.00
CA PHE A 72 -9.06 6.36 9.00
C PHE A 72 -8.67 4.99 8.46
N THR A 73 -8.54 3.99 9.35
CA THR A 73 -8.27 2.60 8.97
C THR A 73 -9.37 2.02 8.07
N ASP A 74 -10.63 2.28 8.40
CA ASP A 74 -11.77 1.82 7.62
C ASP A 74 -11.76 2.46 6.21
N ASP A 75 -11.50 3.77 6.12
CA ASP A 75 -11.42 4.50 4.85
C ASP A 75 -10.30 3.96 3.93
N VAL A 76 -9.08 3.80 4.46
CA VAL A 76 -7.95 3.31 3.66
C VAL A 76 -8.08 1.83 3.29
N PHE A 77 -8.80 1.03 4.09
CA PHE A 77 -9.13 -0.36 3.75
C PHE A 77 -10.17 -0.41 2.63
N GLU A 78 -11.17 0.48 2.62
CA GLU A 78 -12.13 0.59 1.52
C GLU A 78 -11.44 0.96 0.21
N GLU A 79 -10.51 1.92 0.24
CA GLU A 79 -9.70 2.30 -0.93
C GLU A 79 -8.84 1.14 -1.45
N LEU A 80 -8.18 0.42 -0.54
CA LEU A 80 -7.39 -0.76 -0.88
C LEU A 80 -8.25 -1.87 -1.49
N GLY A 81 -9.40 -2.16 -0.88
CA GLY A 81 -10.34 -3.17 -1.39
C GLY A 81 -10.88 -2.81 -2.77
N ALA A 82 -11.24 -1.54 -2.99
CA ALA A 82 -11.66 -1.04 -4.29
C ALA A 82 -10.56 -1.19 -5.34
N ALA A 83 -9.31 -0.86 -4.99
CA ALA A 83 -8.15 -1.02 -5.87
C ALA A 83 -7.81 -2.49 -6.15
N TYR A 84 -8.06 -3.39 -5.22
CA TYR A 84 -7.78 -4.81 -5.40
C TYR A 84 -8.89 -5.54 -6.16
N SER A 85 -10.14 -5.08 -6.07
CA SER A 85 -11.28 -5.67 -6.79
C SER A 85 -11.14 -5.69 -8.31
N LYS A 86 -10.34 -4.79 -8.89
CA LYS A 86 -10.09 -4.70 -10.34
C LYS A 86 -8.69 -5.13 -10.75
N LEU A 87 -7.97 -5.85 -9.88
CA LEU A 87 -6.65 -6.39 -10.24
C LEU A 87 -6.70 -7.31 -11.45
N SER A 88 -7.77 -8.09 -11.60
CA SER A 88 -8.00 -8.97 -12.76
C SER A 88 -8.12 -8.23 -14.09
N GLU A 89 -8.45 -6.93 -14.06
CA GLU A 89 -8.51 -6.07 -15.24
C GLU A 89 -7.12 -5.61 -15.69
N PHE A 90 -6.09 -5.81 -14.85
CA PHE A 90 -4.70 -5.45 -15.13
C PHE A 90 -3.86 -6.71 -15.36
N ALA A 91 -3.28 -6.82 -16.55
CA ALA A 91 -2.26 -7.82 -16.82
C ALA A 91 -0.96 -7.43 -16.10
N LEU A 92 -0.75 -7.95 -14.89
CA LEU A 92 0.56 -7.96 -14.25
C LEU A 92 1.43 -8.94 -15.04
N GLY A 93 2.48 -8.44 -15.68
CA GLY A 93 3.29 -9.19 -16.62
C GLY A 93 4.30 -10.10 -15.94
N SER A 94 5.22 -10.65 -16.75
CA SER A 94 6.33 -11.48 -16.27
C SER A 94 7.57 -10.69 -15.85
N ALA A 95 7.51 -9.36 -15.88
CA ALA A 95 8.59 -8.48 -15.45
C ALA A 95 8.87 -8.67 -13.96
N GLU A 96 10.12 -8.55 -13.53
CA GLU A 96 10.50 -8.73 -12.12
C GLU A 96 9.75 -7.78 -11.19
N ASP A 97 9.54 -6.54 -11.63
CA ASP A 97 8.80 -5.52 -10.89
C ASP A 97 7.32 -5.88 -10.69
N ASP A 98 6.67 -6.44 -11.72
CA ASP A 98 5.29 -6.91 -11.62
C ASP A 98 5.18 -8.16 -10.71
N LYS A 99 6.20 -9.04 -10.72
CA LYS A 99 6.27 -10.20 -9.79
C LYS A 99 6.42 -9.76 -8.34
N LEU A 100 7.30 -8.79 -8.08
CA LEU A 100 7.49 -8.21 -6.75
C LEU A 100 6.18 -7.57 -6.26
N MET A 101 5.52 -6.80 -7.13
CA MET A 101 4.22 -6.21 -6.83
C MET A 101 3.17 -7.28 -6.49
N LEU A 102 3.08 -8.36 -7.26
CA LEU A 102 2.16 -9.48 -6.99
C LEU A 102 2.44 -10.15 -5.63
N GLU A 103 3.70 -10.37 -5.28
CA GLU A 103 4.08 -10.91 -3.97
C GLU A 103 3.60 -10.01 -2.83
N HIS A 104 3.82 -8.70 -2.97
CA HIS A 104 3.40 -7.72 -1.96
C HIS A 104 1.88 -7.58 -1.90
N ILE A 105 1.17 -7.63 -3.03
CA ILE A 105 -0.30 -7.67 -3.07
C ILE A 105 -0.83 -8.86 -2.27
N ARG A 106 -0.27 -10.06 -2.49
CA ARG A 106 -0.71 -11.27 -1.78
C ARG A 106 -0.48 -11.15 -0.27
N LEU A 107 0.68 -10.62 0.13
CA LEU A 107 0.97 -10.38 1.54
C LEU A 107 -0.02 -9.39 2.15
N VAL A 108 -0.22 -8.23 1.51
CA VAL A 108 -1.15 -7.18 1.95
C VAL A 108 -2.58 -7.72 2.03
N ALA A 109 -3.06 -8.42 1.00
CA ALA A 109 -4.40 -9.02 0.97
C ALA A 109 -4.59 -10.03 2.12
N SER A 110 -3.61 -10.91 2.35
CA SER A 110 -3.67 -11.89 3.45
C SER A 110 -3.67 -11.25 4.84
N TYR A 111 -2.96 -10.13 5.00
CA TYR A 111 -2.86 -9.43 6.29
C TYR A 111 -4.11 -8.62 6.59
N THR A 112 -4.62 -7.90 5.59
CA THR A 112 -5.73 -6.96 5.75
C THR A 112 -7.10 -7.63 5.61
N GLY A 113 -7.18 -8.74 4.87
CA GLY A 113 -8.43 -9.46 4.62
C GLY A 113 -9.41 -8.72 3.69
N VAL A 114 -8.98 -7.65 3.01
CA VAL A 114 -9.84 -6.82 2.15
C VAL A 114 -10.36 -7.56 0.91
N ILE A 115 -9.63 -8.58 0.44
CA ILE A 115 -10.07 -9.53 -0.59
C ILE A 115 -9.52 -10.93 -0.28
N ASP A 116 -10.14 -11.96 -0.85
CA ASP A 116 -9.63 -13.33 -0.78
C ASP A 116 -8.34 -13.46 -1.61
N ALA A 117 -7.21 -13.62 -0.93
CA ALA A 117 -5.90 -13.78 -1.55
C ALA A 117 -5.78 -15.05 -2.41
N SER A 118 -6.72 -16.00 -2.29
CA SER A 118 -6.75 -17.24 -3.07
C SER A 118 -7.06 -17.03 -4.55
N GLY A 119 -7.56 -15.85 -4.93
CA GLY A 119 -7.92 -15.48 -6.31
C GLY A 119 -6.91 -14.60 -7.06
N ILE A 120 -5.76 -14.27 -6.44
CA ILE A 120 -4.69 -13.41 -7.00
C ILE A 120 -3.43 -14.25 -7.30
#